data_AF-A0A1D6NX72-F1
#
_entry.id   AF-A0A1D6NX72-F1
#
_cell.length_a   1.000
_cell.length_b   1.000
_cell.length_c   1.000
_cell.angle_alpha   90.00
_cell.angle_beta   90.00
_cell.angle_gamma   90.00
#
_symmetry.space_group_name_H-M   'P 1'
#
loop_
_entity.id
_entity.type
_entity.pdbx_description
1 polymer ?
#
loop_
_entity_poly.entity_id
_entity_poly.type
_entity_poly.pdbx_seq_one_letter_code
_entity_poly.pdbx_strand_id
1 'polypeptide(L)'
;MMTSERSSPICIVADDSVFLALIVSFLLPSSKVLAMFPCLRDSGLNYLQAVADANNLSMDRIKVIGKKASSLTTNDLNHEKVNMLVGEPFYHGSEGMLPWQNLRFWNERTLLDPLLSEDAFIMPCKGILRFCAMSLPDLWRSRRSLKDVEGFDHSVVNDTLGACGDLPGEQQGPCLPYYVWQCGYTKKLSEVYSLMDLNFSEPIHSCFGETKVEFAHDGTCHGFAVWIDWVLDKENSIVISTGPESRYWKQGVQLLSTPVQVNPANSVMHVEANFDADIGELTFKSTTLS
;
A
#
# COMPACT_ATOMS: atom_id res chain seq x y z
N MET A 1 4.04 44.95 23.67
CA MET A 1 3.96 43.49 23.49
C MET A 1 3.73 43.23 22.02
N MET A 2 4.79 42.86 21.29
CA MET A 2 4.64 42.34 19.93
C MET A 2 3.96 40.97 20.06
N THR A 3 2.77 40.84 19.50
CA THR A 3 2.17 39.54 19.22
C THR A 3 3.12 38.81 18.28
N SER A 4 3.80 37.79 18.79
CA SER A 4 4.50 36.81 17.94
C SER A 4 3.44 36.26 16.98
N GLU A 5 3.49 36.68 15.71
CA GLU A 5 2.77 36.01 14.64
C GLU A 5 3.29 34.57 14.63
N ARG A 6 2.51 33.64 15.17
CA ARG A 6 2.79 32.21 14.99
C ARG A 6 2.84 31.98 13.48
N SER A 7 3.98 31.51 12.99
CA SER A 7 4.10 31.14 11.58
C SER A 7 3.00 30.15 11.22
N SER A 8 2.40 30.33 10.04
CA SER A 8 1.43 29.41 9.47
C SER A 8 2.02 27.99 9.38
N PRO A 9 1.37 26.96 9.98
CA PRO A 9 1.89 25.61 9.93
C PRO A 9 2.05 25.11 8.50
N ILE A 10 3.15 24.43 8.21
CA ILE A 10 3.41 23.86 6.88
C ILE A 10 2.91 22.42 6.83
N CYS A 11 2.08 22.12 5.83
CA CYS A 11 1.66 20.77 5.49
C CYS A 11 2.26 20.36 4.14
N ILE A 12 2.88 19.20 4.07
CA ILE A 12 3.27 18.56 2.81
C ILE A 12 2.28 17.44 2.49
N VAL A 13 1.71 17.44 1.29
CA VAL A 13 0.99 16.30 0.71
C VAL A 13 1.98 15.51 -0.14
N ALA A 14 2.42 14.35 0.36
CA ALA A 14 3.60 13.62 -0.12
C ALA A 14 3.28 12.47 -1.10
N ASP A 15 2.30 12.68 -1.95
CA ASP A 15 1.85 11.74 -2.97
C ASP A 15 1.13 12.49 -4.12
N ASP A 16 0.38 11.77 -4.95
CA ASP A 16 -0.39 12.32 -6.08
C ASP A 16 -1.86 12.64 -5.71
N SER A 17 -2.20 12.76 -4.42
CA SER A 17 -3.57 12.96 -3.94
C SER A 17 -4.05 14.40 -4.11
N VAL A 18 -4.63 14.70 -5.28
CA VAL A 18 -5.07 16.05 -5.63
C VAL A 18 -6.14 16.58 -4.68
N PHE A 19 -7.14 15.77 -4.33
CA PHE A 19 -8.23 16.21 -3.45
C PHE A 19 -7.80 16.39 -2.00
N LEU A 20 -6.83 15.61 -1.53
CA LEU A 20 -6.29 15.75 -0.18
C LEU A 20 -5.68 17.15 0.02
N ALA A 21 -4.95 17.68 -0.98
CA ALA A 21 -4.41 19.03 -0.91
C ALA A 21 -5.49 20.11 -0.75
N LEU A 22 -6.61 20.00 -1.46
CA LEU A 22 -7.76 20.92 -1.30
C LEU A 22 -8.41 20.77 0.07
N ILE A 23 -8.66 19.53 0.51
CA ILE A 23 -9.32 19.26 1.78
C ILE A 23 -8.51 19.83 2.94
N VAL A 24 -7.18 19.61 2.94
CA VAL A 24 -6.30 20.17 3.97
C VAL A 24 -6.35 21.69 3.96
N SER A 25 -6.25 22.33 2.80
CA SER A 25 -6.32 23.79 2.69
C SER A 25 -7.67 24.35 3.15
N PHE A 26 -8.76 23.64 2.88
CA PHE A 26 -10.12 24.04 3.24
C PHE A 26 -10.40 23.87 4.74
N LEU A 27 -9.99 22.73 5.32
CA LEU A 27 -10.22 22.42 6.74
C LEU A 27 -9.24 23.12 7.68
N LEU A 28 -8.03 23.43 7.19
CA LEU A 28 -7.00 24.12 7.96
C LEU A 28 -6.66 25.51 7.39
N PRO A 29 -7.57 26.50 7.57
CA PRO A 29 -7.41 27.93 7.38
C PRO A 29 -6.02 28.45 7.20
N SER A 30 -5.31 28.30 8.32
CA SER A 30 -4.06 28.94 8.67
C SER A 30 -2.84 28.27 8.04
N SER A 31 -2.98 27.08 7.47
CA SER A 31 -1.85 26.25 7.03
C SER A 31 -1.42 26.58 5.60
N LYS A 32 -0.10 26.53 5.36
CA LYS A 32 0.48 26.54 4.01
C LYS A 32 0.54 25.09 3.54
N VAL A 33 -0.09 24.78 2.42
CA VAL A 33 -0.11 23.42 1.85
C VAL A 33 0.86 23.33 0.70
N LEU A 34 1.72 22.33 0.75
CA LEU A 34 2.74 22.06 -0.24
C LEU A 34 2.46 20.69 -0.89
N ALA A 35 1.93 20.68 -2.10
CA ALA A 35 1.59 19.44 -2.80
C ALA A 35 2.78 18.95 -3.65
N MET A 36 3.20 17.69 -3.49
CA MET A 36 4.37 17.17 -4.21
C MET A 36 4.06 16.68 -5.62
N PHE A 37 2.96 15.96 -5.82
CA PHE A 37 2.56 15.38 -7.11
C PHE A 37 3.72 14.74 -7.89
N PRO A 38 4.44 13.76 -7.29
CA PRO A 38 5.66 13.23 -7.87
C PRO A 38 5.47 12.60 -9.26
N CYS A 39 4.29 12.07 -9.56
CA CYS A 39 3.97 11.47 -10.86
C CYS A 39 3.06 12.37 -11.70
N LEU A 40 2.03 12.98 -11.09
CA LEU A 40 1.08 13.85 -11.80
C LEU A 40 1.70 15.20 -12.24
N ARG A 41 2.62 15.76 -11.46
CA ARG A 41 3.31 17.03 -11.72
C ARG A 41 2.33 18.14 -12.12
N ASP A 42 2.60 18.85 -13.21
CA ASP A 42 1.78 19.95 -13.72
C ASP A 42 0.34 19.52 -14.06
N SER A 43 0.13 18.27 -14.44
CA SER A 43 -1.23 17.75 -14.69
C SER A 43 -2.05 17.73 -13.40
N GLY A 44 -1.41 17.38 -12.27
CA GLY A 44 -2.01 17.44 -10.94
C GLY A 44 -2.38 18.87 -10.54
N LEU A 45 -1.49 19.83 -10.80
CA LEU A 45 -1.77 21.26 -10.57
C LEU A 45 -2.96 21.76 -11.42
N ASN A 46 -2.99 21.42 -12.70
CA ASN A 46 -4.08 21.83 -13.59
C ASN A 46 -5.43 21.27 -13.13
N TYR A 47 -5.46 20.00 -12.71
CA TYR A 47 -6.67 19.38 -12.18
C TYR A 47 -7.11 20.03 -10.85
N LEU A 48 -6.15 20.26 -9.95
CA LEU A 48 -6.36 20.94 -8.68
C LEU A 48 -6.98 22.34 -8.89
N GLN A 49 -6.44 23.13 -9.81
CA GLN A 49 -6.94 24.46 -10.15
C GLN A 49 -8.36 24.40 -10.72
N ALA A 50 -8.63 23.50 -11.66
CA ALA A 50 -9.95 23.36 -12.26
C ALA A 50 -11.03 23.01 -11.21
N VAL A 51 -10.70 22.13 -10.26
CA VAL A 51 -11.60 21.78 -9.15
C VAL A 51 -11.79 22.96 -8.21
N ALA A 52 -10.72 23.68 -7.87
CA ALA A 52 -10.81 24.86 -7.01
C ALA A 52 -11.71 25.94 -7.63
N ASP A 53 -11.51 26.25 -8.92
CA ASP A 53 -12.31 27.23 -9.66
C ASP A 53 -13.79 26.83 -9.72
N ALA A 54 -14.07 25.57 -10.04
CA ALA A 54 -15.45 25.05 -10.12
C ALA A 54 -16.19 25.10 -8.77
N ASN A 55 -15.45 25.10 -7.64
CA ASN A 55 -16.01 25.08 -6.30
C ASN A 55 -15.80 26.40 -5.52
N ASN A 56 -15.27 27.45 -6.16
CA ASN A 56 -14.94 28.73 -5.53
C ASN A 56 -14.01 28.58 -4.30
N LEU A 57 -13.02 27.69 -4.39
CA LEU A 57 -12.02 27.48 -3.35
C LEU A 57 -10.77 28.32 -3.63
N SER A 58 -10.21 28.96 -2.60
CA SER A 58 -8.94 29.70 -2.74
C SER A 58 -7.76 28.72 -2.82
N MET A 59 -6.86 29.01 -3.77
CA MET A 59 -5.60 28.31 -3.98
C MET A 59 -4.39 29.07 -3.39
N ASP A 60 -4.60 30.23 -2.76
CA ASP A 60 -3.50 31.13 -2.33
C ASP A 60 -2.55 30.49 -1.33
N ARG A 61 -3.01 29.44 -0.65
CA ARG A 61 -2.25 28.71 0.37
C ARG A 61 -1.71 27.37 -0.12
N ILE A 62 -2.04 26.96 -1.35
CA ILE A 62 -1.55 25.72 -1.93
C ILE A 62 -0.46 26.03 -2.94
N LYS A 63 0.72 25.44 -2.75
CA LYS A 63 1.84 25.51 -3.68
C LYS A 63 2.22 24.11 -4.12
N VAL A 64 2.30 23.88 -5.43
CA VAL A 64 2.83 22.61 -5.95
C VAL A 64 4.35 22.69 -5.98
N ILE A 65 5.00 21.72 -5.34
CA ILE A 65 6.46 21.59 -5.31
C ILE A 65 6.87 20.71 -6.49
N GLY A 66 7.48 21.32 -7.51
CA GLY A 66 8.09 20.59 -8.64
C GLY A 66 9.40 19.87 -8.31
N LYS A 67 9.56 19.34 -7.08
CA LYS A 67 10.78 18.68 -6.59
C LYS A 67 10.44 17.35 -5.92
N LYS A 68 11.35 16.38 -6.04
CA LYS A 68 11.32 15.12 -5.28
C LYS A 68 11.66 15.38 -3.81
N ALA A 69 11.23 14.52 -2.88
CA ALA A 69 11.54 14.70 -1.46
C ALA A 69 13.04 14.78 -1.20
N SER A 70 13.84 13.93 -1.85
CA SER A 70 15.30 13.91 -1.72
C SER A 70 16.00 15.20 -2.17
N SER A 71 15.30 16.06 -2.91
CA SER A 71 15.83 17.35 -3.40
C SER A 71 15.24 18.55 -2.65
N LEU A 72 14.36 18.32 -1.68
CA LEU A 72 13.74 19.36 -0.89
C LEU A 72 14.70 19.82 0.21
N THR A 73 14.80 21.13 0.40
CA THR A 73 15.74 21.73 1.36
C THR A 73 15.04 22.71 2.30
N THR A 74 15.69 23.09 3.39
CA THR A 74 15.18 24.12 4.30
C THR A 74 14.96 25.47 3.61
N ASN A 75 15.75 25.79 2.57
CA ASN A 75 15.57 27.02 1.78
C ASN A 75 14.23 27.03 1.04
N ASP A 76 13.76 25.87 0.56
CA ASP A 76 12.47 25.74 -0.10
C ASP A 76 11.29 26.01 0.84
N LEU A 77 11.54 25.87 2.15
CA LEU A 77 10.59 26.08 3.24
C LEU A 77 10.84 27.38 4.00
N ASN A 78 11.67 28.30 3.48
CA ASN A 78 12.07 29.53 4.17
C ASN A 78 12.62 29.30 5.59
N HIS A 79 13.35 28.21 5.77
CA HIS A 79 13.89 27.73 7.05
C HIS A 79 12.82 27.38 8.12
N GLU A 80 11.55 27.30 7.73
CA GLU A 80 10.48 26.77 8.58
C GLU A 80 10.49 25.24 8.59
N LYS A 81 9.92 24.64 9.64
CA LYS A 81 9.75 23.19 9.78
C LYS A 81 8.37 22.75 9.29
N VAL A 82 8.30 21.52 8.78
CA VAL A 82 7.04 20.88 8.34
C VAL A 82 6.31 20.34 9.57
N ASN A 83 5.09 20.82 9.79
CA ASN A 83 4.26 20.42 10.93
C ASN A 83 3.34 19.25 10.61
N MET A 84 3.03 19.03 9.32
CA MET A 84 2.15 17.97 8.87
C MET A 84 2.72 17.34 7.60
N LEU A 85 2.81 16.02 7.58
CA LEU A 85 3.12 15.22 6.40
C LEU A 85 1.97 14.27 6.15
N VAL A 86 1.25 14.45 5.05
CA VAL A 86 0.01 13.71 4.78
C VAL A 86 0.03 13.06 3.40
N GLY A 87 -0.72 11.98 3.24
CA GLY A 87 -0.97 11.30 1.97
C GLY A 87 -2.16 10.35 2.10
N GLU A 88 -2.74 9.97 0.96
CA GLU A 88 -3.61 8.76 0.86
C GLU A 88 -2.77 7.48 0.69
N PRO A 89 -1.45 7.62 0.65
CA PRO A 89 -0.52 6.93 -0.24
C PRO A 89 -1.04 6.55 -1.63
N PHE A 90 -1.32 7.53 -2.48
CA PHE A 90 -1.69 7.31 -3.89
C PHE A 90 -0.63 7.84 -4.87
N TYR A 91 -0.18 6.98 -5.79
CA TYR A 91 0.79 7.37 -6.83
C TYR A 91 0.25 7.05 -8.21
N HIS A 92 0.13 8.07 -9.06
CA HIS A 92 -0.38 7.88 -10.42
C HIS A 92 0.59 7.04 -11.26
N GLY A 93 0.07 6.05 -11.96
CA GLY A 93 0.86 5.06 -12.70
C GLY A 93 1.20 3.80 -11.88
N SER A 94 0.94 3.80 -10.57
CA SER A 94 1.14 2.63 -9.70
C SER A 94 -0.13 1.77 -9.54
N GLU A 95 -1.22 2.07 -10.25
CA GLU A 95 -2.50 1.34 -10.14
C GLU A 95 -2.37 -0.13 -10.59
N GLY A 96 -1.32 -0.43 -11.36
CA GLY A 96 -0.94 -1.78 -11.79
C GLY A 96 -0.18 -2.61 -10.75
N MET A 97 0.31 -2.00 -9.67
CA MET A 97 1.35 -2.56 -8.81
C MET A 97 0.80 -3.24 -7.55
N LEU A 98 1.69 -3.89 -6.79
CA LEU A 98 1.35 -4.53 -5.52
C LEU A 98 1.05 -3.48 -4.43
N PRO A 99 0.18 -3.78 -3.45
CA PRO A 99 -0.31 -2.78 -2.48
C PRO A 99 0.80 -2.11 -1.66
N TRP A 100 1.85 -2.85 -1.32
CA TRP A 100 2.98 -2.34 -0.54
C TRP A 100 3.91 -1.40 -1.32
N GLN A 101 3.74 -1.27 -2.65
CA GLN A 101 4.49 -0.27 -3.43
C GLN A 101 4.12 1.17 -3.02
N ASN A 102 2.94 1.35 -2.40
CA ASN A 102 2.54 2.62 -1.80
C ASN A 102 3.29 2.94 -0.49
N LEU A 103 4.10 2.01 0.07
CA LEU A 103 5.08 2.31 1.13
C LEU A 103 6.17 3.29 0.67
N ARG A 104 6.17 3.66 -0.62
CA ARG A 104 6.83 4.87 -1.09
C ARG A 104 6.55 6.07 -0.19
N PHE A 105 5.35 6.22 0.40
CA PHE A 105 5.07 7.28 1.36
C PHE A 105 6.04 7.26 2.56
N TRP A 106 6.35 6.07 3.09
CA TRP A 106 7.29 5.91 4.20
C TRP A 106 8.72 6.29 3.81
N ASN A 107 9.11 6.00 2.56
CA ASN A 107 10.38 6.44 2.01
C ASN A 107 10.43 7.97 1.85
N GLU A 108 9.39 8.60 1.30
CA GLU A 108 9.32 10.07 1.19
C GLU A 108 9.33 10.71 2.59
N ARG A 109 8.62 10.14 3.58
CA ARG A 109 8.70 10.55 5.00
C ARG A 109 10.12 10.48 5.56
N THR A 110 10.87 9.47 5.18
CA THR A 110 12.27 9.32 5.62
C THR A 110 13.18 10.36 5.00
N LEU A 111 13.02 10.61 3.70
CA LEU A 111 13.78 11.66 3.00
C LEU A 111 13.47 13.06 3.52
N LEU A 112 12.24 13.29 3.97
CA LEU A 112 11.79 14.56 4.54
C LEU A 112 12.08 14.72 6.04
N ASP A 113 12.55 13.67 6.73
CA ASP A 113 12.78 13.66 8.18
C ASP A 113 13.57 14.87 8.70
N PRO A 114 14.67 15.32 8.05
CA PRO A 114 15.40 16.51 8.48
C PRO A 114 14.59 17.82 8.43
N LEU A 115 13.51 17.86 7.65
CA LEU A 115 12.63 19.02 7.45
C LEU A 115 11.40 19.00 8.39
N LEU A 116 11.11 17.88 9.04
CA LEU A 116 9.98 17.74 9.96
C LEU A 116 10.24 18.49 11.28
N SER A 117 9.17 18.99 11.90
CA SER A 117 9.19 19.39 13.32
C SER A 117 9.20 18.16 14.22
N GLU A 118 9.69 18.30 15.46
CA GLU A 118 9.76 17.18 16.42
C GLU A 118 8.39 16.55 16.72
N ASP A 119 7.33 17.33 16.63
CA ASP A 119 5.94 16.98 16.89
C ASP A 119 5.10 16.85 15.62
N ALA A 120 5.75 16.70 14.45
CA ALA A 120 5.05 16.66 13.18
C ALA A 120 3.95 15.58 13.15
N PHE A 121 2.78 15.97 12.66
CA PHE A 121 1.66 15.07 12.42
C PHE A 121 1.87 14.30 11.11
N ILE A 122 1.89 12.98 11.18
CA ILE A 122 2.10 12.10 10.03
C ILE A 122 0.82 11.32 9.76
N MET A 123 0.27 11.41 8.54
CA MET A 123 -0.93 10.68 8.13
C MET A 123 -0.74 10.05 6.74
N PRO A 124 -0.91 8.73 6.60
CA PRO A 124 -1.13 7.75 7.66
C PRO A 124 0.02 7.72 8.67
N CYS A 125 -0.27 7.37 9.92
CA CYS A 125 0.74 7.23 10.96
C CYS A 125 1.42 5.85 10.92
N LYS A 126 0.74 4.86 10.33
CA LYS A 126 1.18 3.47 10.24
C LYS A 126 0.49 2.74 9.09
N GLY A 127 1.21 1.84 8.43
CA GLY A 127 0.64 0.78 7.60
C GLY A 127 0.61 -0.55 8.37
N ILE A 128 -0.40 -1.38 8.16
CA ILE A 128 -0.45 -2.75 8.72
C ILE A 128 -0.55 -3.72 7.56
N LEU A 129 0.46 -4.60 7.42
CA LEU A 129 0.40 -5.71 6.47
C LEU A 129 -0.61 -6.73 6.97
N ARG A 130 -1.72 -6.83 6.24
CA ARG A 130 -2.81 -7.76 6.50
C ARG A 130 -2.83 -8.86 5.47
N PHE A 131 -3.36 -10.00 5.86
CA PHE A 131 -3.64 -11.07 4.93
C PHE A 131 -4.76 -12.00 5.42
N CYS A 132 -5.28 -12.83 4.52
CA CYS A 132 -6.16 -13.95 4.87
C CYS A 132 -6.02 -15.09 3.85
N ALA A 133 -6.30 -16.31 4.29
CA ALA A 133 -6.34 -17.49 3.43
C ALA A 133 -7.64 -17.51 2.61
N MET A 134 -7.52 -17.86 1.32
CA MET A 134 -8.60 -17.70 0.35
C MET A 134 -8.83 -18.95 -0.48
N SER A 135 -10.11 -19.23 -0.77
CA SER A 135 -10.52 -20.10 -1.86
C SER A 135 -10.70 -19.28 -3.13
N LEU A 136 -9.90 -19.55 -4.16
CA LEU A 136 -9.80 -18.79 -5.42
C LEU A 136 -9.66 -19.75 -6.62
N PRO A 137 -10.61 -20.69 -6.84
CA PRO A 137 -10.48 -21.75 -7.83
C PRO A 137 -10.32 -21.23 -9.26
N ASP A 138 -11.07 -20.18 -9.64
CA ASP A 138 -11.02 -19.64 -10.99
C ASP A 138 -9.70 -18.91 -11.26
N LEU A 139 -9.25 -18.10 -10.30
CA LEU A 139 -7.94 -17.43 -10.38
C LEU A 139 -6.79 -18.42 -10.42
N TRP A 140 -6.81 -19.43 -9.55
CA TRP A 140 -5.78 -20.48 -9.53
C TRP A 140 -5.74 -21.23 -10.86
N ARG A 141 -6.89 -21.63 -11.41
CA ARG A 141 -6.97 -22.27 -12.74
C ARG A 141 -6.41 -21.38 -13.85
N SER A 142 -6.68 -20.08 -13.81
CA SER A 142 -6.20 -19.12 -14.82
C SER A 142 -4.67 -18.96 -14.83
N ARG A 143 -4.01 -19.33 -13.73
CA ARG A 143 -2.56 -19.21 -13.54
C ARG A 143 -1.85 -20.55 -13.45
N ARG A 144 -2.58 -21.67 -13.54
CA ARG A 144 -1.97 -23.00 -13.46
C ARG A 144 -0.92 -23.14 -14.57
N SER A 145 0.25 -23.67 -14.22
CA SER A 145 1.30 -23.88 -15.20
C SER A 145 0.81 -24.74 -16.38
N LEU A 146 1.25 -24.35 -17.56
CA LEU A 146 0.97 -25.01 -18.82
C LEU A 146 2.13 -25.95 -19.17
N LYS A 147 1.79 -27.06 -19.80
CA LYS A 147 2.74 -28.03 -20.36
C LYS A 147 2.33 -28.29 -21.81
N ASP A 148 1.86 -29.49 -22.11
CA ASP A 148 1.27 -29.79 -23.41
C ASP A 148 -0.17 -29.27 -23.48
N VAL A 149 -0.43 -28.43 -24.48
CA VAL A 149 -1.78 -28.00 -24.84
C VAL A 149 -1.95 -28.25 -26.35
N GLU A 150 -2.86 -29.16 -26.69
CA GLU A 150 -3.12 -29.59 -28.08
C GLU A 150 -1.86 -30.08 -28.83
N GLY A 151 -0.94 -30.75 -28.13
CA GLY A 151 0.29 -31.30 -28.73
C GLY A 151 1.45 -30.32 -28.85
N PHE A 152 1.32 -29.13 -28.25
CA PHE A 152 2.38 -28.11 -28.23
C PHE A 152 2.83 -27.82 -26.80
N ASP A 153 4.14 -27.77 -26.59
CA ASP A 153 4.74 -27.38 -25.31
C ASP A 153 4.64 -25.86 -25.10
N HIS A 154 3.88 -25.48 -24.07
CA HIS A 154 3.67 -24.10 -23.65
C HIS A 154 4.44 -23.75 -22.37
N SER A 155 5.33 -24.61 -21.88
CA SER A 155 6.03 -24.40 -20.61
C SER A 155 6.79 -23.06 -20.52
N VAL A 156 7.26 -22.53 -21.66
CA VAL A 156 7.99 -21.26 -21.76
C VAL A 156 7.20 -20.03 -21.27
N VAL A 157 5.86 -20.07 -21.30
CA VAL A 157 5.05 -18.90 -20.87
C VAL A 157 4.85 -18.84 -19.36
N ASN A 158 5.13 -19.94 -18.64
CA ASN A 158 4.84 -20.04 -17.21
C ASN A 158 5.58 -18.99 -16.38
N ASP A 159 6.86 -18.77 -16.67
CA ASP A 159 7.67 -17.78 -15.96
C ASP A 159 7.21 -16.35 -16.31
N THR A 160 6.86 -16.11 -17.57
CA THR A 160 6.45 -14.78 -18.07
C THR A 160 5.10 -14.35 -17.48
N LEU A 161 4.16 -15.27 -17.35
CA LEU A 161 2.81 -14.98 -16.88
C LEU A 161 2.66 -15.08 -15.37
N GLY A 162 3.72 -15.48 -14.65
CA GLY A 162 3.67 -15.74 -13.22
C GLY A 162 2.74 -16.90 -12.88
N ALA A 163 3.04 -18.06 -13.44
CA ALA A 163 2.27 -19.27 -13.20
C ALA A 163 2.35 -19.73 -11.73
N CYS A 164 1.33 -20.46 -11.31
CA CYS A 164 1.31 -21.24 -10.09
C CYS A 164 1.06 -22.71 -10.42
N GLY A 165 1.34 -23.59 -9.47
CA GLY A 165 1.04 -25.01 -9.55
C GLY A 165 1.86 -25.80 -10.55
N ASP A 166 2.21 -27.02 -10.16
CA ASP A 166 3.15 -27.87 -10.87
C ASP A 166 4.50 -27.16 -11.17
N LEU A 167 4.86 -26.15 -10.36
CA LEU A 167 6.14 -25.44 -10.44
C LEU A 167 7.29 -26.36 -10.02
N PRO A 168 8.51 -26.18 -10.54
CA PRO A 168 9.67 -26.99 -10.16
C PRO A 168 10.01 -26.84 -8.67
N GLY A 169 10.14 -27.97 -7.97
CA GLY A 169 10.52 -28.00 -6.55
C GLY A 169 9.43 -27.45 -5.61
N GLU A 170 9.84 -26.83 -4.51
CA GLU A 170 8.95 -26.20 -3.52
C GLU A 170 8.65 -24.73 -3.84
N GLN A 171 8.85 -24.30 -5.09
CA GLN A 171 8.62 -22.92 -5.49
C GLN A 171 7.14 -22.55 -5.38
N GLN A 172 6.89 -21.37 -4.81
CA GLN A 172 5.57 -20.75 -4.83
C GLN A 172 5.45 -19.80 -6.01
N GLY A 173 4.23 -19.61 -6.50
CA GLY A 173 3.96 -18.59 -7.50
C GLY A 173 4.28 -17.19 -6.96
N PRO A 174 4.60 -16.23 -7.83
CA PRO A 174 4.84 -14.86 -7.41
C PRO A 174 3.58 -14.26 -6.80
N CYS A 175 3.75 -13.23 -5.96
CA CYS A 175 2.62 -12.42 -5.56
C CYS A 175 2.27 -11.45 -6.70
N LEU A 176 1.02 -11.46 -7.14
CA LEU A 176 0.56 -10.61 -8.25
C LEU A 176 -0.66 -9.78 -7.83
N PRO A 177 -0.82 -8.55 -8.36
CA PRO A 177 -1.90 -7.66 -7.96
C PRO A 177 -3.21 -7.98 -8.69
N TYR A 178 -4.31 -8.14 -7.94
CA TYR A 178 -5.64 -8.40 -8.48
C TYR A 178 -6.73 -7.63 -7.75
N TYR A 179 -7.78 -7.27 -8.48
CA TYR A 179 -9.08 -7.02 -7.87
C TYR A 179 -9.71 -8.37 -7.53
N VAL A 180 -9.53 -8.85 -6.29
CA VAL A 180 -10.00 -10.19 -5.89
C VAL A 180 -11.49 -10.38 -6.18
N TRP A 181 -12.30 -9.33 -6.01
CA TRP A 181 -13.73 -9.37 -6.31
C TRP A 181 -14.07 -9.65 -7.80
N GLN A 182 -13.13 -9.45 -8.73
CA GLN A 182 -13.29 -9.73 -10.15
C GLN A 182 -12.76 -11.12 -10.55
N CYS A 183 -12.20 -11.88 -9.61
CA CYS A 183 -11.50 -13.13 -9.89
C CYS A 183 -12.41 -14.38 -9.86
N GLY A 184 -13.70 -14.22 -10.17
CA GLY A 184 -14.68 -15.32 -10.15
C GLY A 184 -15.12 -15.68 -8.73
N TYR A 185 -15.22 -16.97 -8.43
CA TYR A 185 -15.57 -17.43 -7.09
C TYR A 185 -14.47 -17.09 -6.09
N THR A 186 -14.85 -16.42 -5.00
CA THR A 186 -13.95 -16.11 -3.89
C THR A 186 -14.61 -16.39 -2.55
N LYS A 187 -13.84 -16.95 -1.60
CA LYS A 187 -14.28 -17.20 -0.22
C LYS A 187 -13.11 -17.07 0.74
N LYS A 188 -13.26 -16.28 1.81
CA LYS A 188 -12.32 -16.27 2.95
C LYS A 188 -12.39 -17.61 3.68
N LEU A 189 -11.23 -18.21 3.98
CA LEU A 189 -11.12 -19.48 4.71
C LEU A 189 -10.51 -19.29 6.11
N SER A 190 -9.92 -18.14 6.38
CA SER A 190 -9.43 -17.72 7.70
C SER A 190 -10.00 -16.36 8.07
N GLU A 191 -9.83 -15.99 9.34
CA GLU A 191 -9.91 -14.59 9.74
C GLU A 191 -8.81 -13.74 9.08
N VAL A 192 -8.91 -12.43 9.23
CA VAL A 192 -7.86 -11.50 8.80
C VAL A 192 -6.78 -11.43 9.87
N TYR A 193 -5.53 -11.69 9.46
CA TYR A 193 -4.37 -11.62 10.33
C TYR A 193 -3.58 -10.34 10.08
N SER A 194 -3.00 -9.78 11.15
CA SER A 194 -1.90 -8.81 11.06
C SER A 194 -0.58 -9.56 11.04
N LEU A 195 0.28 -9.25 10.09
CA LEU A 195 1.61 -9.85 9.99
C LEU A 195 2.71 -8.87 10.40
N MET A 196 2.55 -7.58 10.10
CA MET A 196 3.61 -6.59 10.28
C MET A 196 3.02 -5.18 10.45
N ASP A 197 3.56 -4.44 11.42
CA ASP A 197 3.26 -3.03 11.64
C ASP A 197 4.40 -2.19 11.04
N LEU A 198 4.05 -1.23 10.19
CA LEU A 198 4.96 -0.37 9.44
C LEU A 198 4.80 1.07 9.96
N ASN A 199 5.60 1.45 10.95
CA ASN A 199 5.42 2.67 11.71
C ASN A 199 6.02 3.90 10.99
N PHE A 200 5.18 4.84 10.57
CA PHE A 200 5.64 6.03 9.85
C PHE A 200 6.01 7.19 10.78
N SER A 201 5.95 6.98 12.10
CA SER A 201 6.54 7.91 13.06
C SER A 201 8.07 7.83 13.09
N GLU A 202 8.66 6.78 12.51
CA GLU A 202 10.10 6.59 12.40
C GLU A 202 10.57 6.46 10.94
N PRO A 203 11.86 6.69 10.64
CA PRO A 203 12.43 6.39 9.34
C PRO A 203 12.19 4.95 8.88
N ILE A 204 12.14 4.77 7.57
CA ILE A 204 11.98 3.48 6.92
C ILE A 204 13.11 2.54 7.32
N HIS A 205 12.75 1.31 7.64
CA HIS A 205 13.68 0.26 8.04
C HIS A 205 13.07 -1.10 7.69
N SER A 206 13.93 -2.11 7.56
CA SER A 206 13.48 -3.46 7.23
C SER A 206 12.69 -4.07 8.38
N CYS A 207 11.64 -4.81 8.05
CA CYS A 207 10.71 -5.38 9.02
C CYS A 207 10.43 -6.85 8.68
N PHE A 208 10.27 -7.68 9.70
CA PHE A 208 9.94 -9.10 9.57
C PHE A 208 8.73 -9.43 10.44
N GLY A 209 7.87 -10.31 9.94
CA GLY A 209 6.73 -10.81 10.68
C GLY A 209 6.37 -12.22 10.25
N GLU A 210 6.02 -13.05 11.21
CA GLU A 210 5.54 -14.41 10.97
C GLU A 210 4.36 -14.75 11.88
N THR A 211 3.50 -15.64 11.42
CA THR A 211 2.38 -16.12 12.22
C THR A 211 1.87 -17.48 11.73
N LYS A 212 1.02 -18.09 12.56
CA LYS A 212 0.27 -19.29 12.21
C LYS A 212 -1.17 -18.92 11.89
N VAL A 213 -1.64 -19.43 10.77
CA VAL A 213 -3.00 -19.22 10.26
C VAL A 213 -3.86 -20.41 10.66
N GLU A 214 -4.90 -20.14 11.42
CA GLU A 214 -5.96 -21.08 11.73
C GLU A 214 -7.12 -20.85 10.76
N PHE A 215 -7.68 -21.94 10.25
CA PHE A 215 -8.79 -21.87 9.30
C PHE A 215 -10.12 -21.75 10.05
N ALA A 216 -10.95 -20.79 9.64
CA ALA A 216 -12.28 -20.60 10.21
C ALA A 216 -13.33 -21.47 9.49
N HIS A 217 -13.03 -21.93 8.27
CA HIS A 217 -13.98 -22.66 7.43
C HIS A 217 -13.34 -23.80 6.65
N ASP A 218 -14.11 -24.86 6.43
CA ASP A 218 -13.75 -25.92 5.50
C ASP A 218 -13.69 -25.41 4.05
N GLY A 219 -12.79 -26.00 3.28
CA GLY A 219 -12.70 -25.80 1.83
C GLY A 219 -11.32 -26.11 1.27
N THR A 220 -11.11 -25.66 0.04
CA THR A 220 -9.81 -25.74 -0.62
C THR A 220 -9.14 -24.37 -0.61
N CYS A 221 -8.03 -24.27 0.11
CA CYS A 221 -7.16 -23.09 0.11
C CYS A 221 -6.34 -23.07 -1.18
N HIS A 222 -6.46 -21.99 -1.94
CA HIS A 222 -5.74 -21.80 -3.20
C HIS A 222 -4.60 -20.80 -3.06
N GLY A 223 -4.57 -20.03 -1.97
CA GLY A 223 -3.62 -18.94 -1.80
C GLY A 223 -4.04 -17.96 -0.70
N PHE A 224 -3.33 -16.85 -0.64
CA PHE A 224 -3.52 -15.77 0.31
C PHE A 224 -3.75 -14.46 -0.43
N ALA A 225 -4.71 -13.67 0.05
CA ALA A 225 -4.80 -12.26 -0.29
C ALA A 225 -4.04 -11.45 0.76
N VAL A 226 -3.23 -10.49 0.32
CA VAL A 226 -2.31 -9.67 1.13
C VAL A 226 -2.50 -8.20 0.76
N TRP A 227 -2.59 -7.31 1.75
CA TRP A 227 -2.83 -5.89 1.53
C TRP A 227 -2.31 -5.04 2.70
N ILE A 228 -2.41 -3.71 2.56
CA ILE A 228 -2.05 -2.76 3.63
C ILE A 228 -3.32 -2.09 4.15
N ASP A 229 -3.57 -2.17 5.45
CA ASP A 229 -4.49 -1.23 6.10
C ASP A 229 -3.71 0.03 6.47
N TRP A 230 -4.28 1.20 6.18
CA TRP A 230 -3.69 2.49 6.53
C TRP A 230 -4.35 3.05 7.78
N VAL A 231 -3.56 3.23 8.83
CA VAL A 231 -4.00 3.86 10.07
C VAL A 231 -3.75 5.36 9.98
N LEU A 232 -4.79 6.17 10.09
CA LEU A 232 -4.68 7.61 9.86
C LEU A 232 -4.25 8.40 11.09
N ASP A 233 -4.50 7.87 12.29
CA ASP A 233 -4.32 8.53 13.58
C ASP A 233 -3.59 7.66 14.60
N LYS A 234 -2.94 8.27 15.60
CA LYS A 234 -2.11 7.54 16.58
C LYS A 234 -2.96 6.67 17.52
N GLU A 235 -4.22 7.02 17.68
CA GLU A 235 -5.20 6.31 18.51
C GLU A 235 -5.74 5.04 17.82
N ASN A 236 -5.37 4.79 16.57
CA ASN A 236 -5.91 3.74 15.71
C ASN A 236 -7.46 3.79 15.59
N SER A 237 -8.06 4.97 15.70
CA SER A 237 -9.52 5.11 15.64
C SER A 237 -10.03 5.13 14.20
N ILE A 238 -9.19 5.52 13.24
CA ILE A 238 -9.53 5.56 11.81
C ILE A 238 -8.56 4.68 11.03
N VAL A 239 -9.08 3.57 10.52
CA VAL A 239 -8.34 2.61 9.71
C VAL A 239 -9.03 2.43 8.36
N ILE A 240 -8.29 2.67 7.28
CA ILE A 240 -8.74 2.41 5.91
C ILE A 240 -8.19 1.05 5.49
N SER A 241 -9.08 0.07 5.29
CA SER A 241 -8.68 -1.23 4.77
C SER A 241 -8.70 -1.28 3.25
N THR A 242 -7.63 -1.79 2.65
CA THR A 242 -7.53 -2.04 1.20
C THR A 242 -7.76 -3.52 0.84
N GLY A 243 -8.34 -4.29 1.76
CA GLY A 243 -8.57 -5.72 1.64
C GLY A 243 -9.64 -6.12 0.61
N PRO A 244 -9.88 -7.43 0.44
CA PRO A 244 -10.69 -7.99 -0.65
C PRO A 244 -12.18 -7.64 -0.60
N GLU A 245 -12.69 -7.12 0.53
CA GLU A 245 -14.05 -6.56 0.63
C GLU A 245 -14.19 -5.26 -0.17
N SER A 246 -13.09 -4.52 -0.35
CA SER A 246 -13.08 -3.29 -1.14
C SER A 246 -12.94 -3.55 -2.63
N ARG A 247 -13.66 -2.77 -3.42
CA ARG A 247 -13.65 -2.86 -4.89
C ARG A 247 -12.70 -1.88 -5.56
N TYR A 248 -12.14 -0.93 -4.81
CA TYR A 248 -11.32 0.17 -5.34
C TYR A 248 -9.82 -0.16 -5.38
N TRP A 249 -9.37 -1.06 -4.51
CA TRP A 249 -7.96 -1.45 -4.41
C TRP A 249 -7.74 -2.86 -4.92
N LYS A 250 -6.55 -3.08 -5.50
CA LYS A 250 -6.04 -4.42 -5.74
C LYS A 250 -5.43 -4.96 -4.46
N GLN A 251 -5.44 -6.28 -4.32
CA GLN A 251 -4.73 -7.01 -3.30
C GLN A 251 -3.56 -7.75 -3.98
N GLY A 252 -2.47 -7.95 -3.25
CA GLY A 252 -1.48 -8.94 -3.65
C GLY A 252 -2.05 -10.33 -3.42
N VAL A 253 -1.97 -11.21 -4.41
CA VAL A 253 -2.39 -12.61 -4.27
C VAL A 253 -1.19 -13.52 -4.49
N GLN A 254 -0.85 -14.30 -3.47
CA GLN A 254 0.08 -15.42 -3.58
C GLN A 254 -0.74 -16.71 -3.73
N LEU A 255 -0.66 -17.33 -4.89
CA LEU A 255 -1.29 -18.63 -5.15
C LEU A 255 -0.36 -19.77 -4.72
N LEU A 256 -0.93 -20.77 -4.05
CA LEU A 256 -0.21 -21.98 -3.69
C LEU A 256 0.11 -22.79 -4.95
N SER A 257 1.26 -23.46 -4.95
CA SER A 257 1.58 -24.43 -6.00
C SER A 257 0.51 -25.53 -6.03
N THR A 258 0.27 -26.17 -4.89
CA THR A 258 -0.79 -27.18 -4.77
C THR A 258 -1.87 -26.65 -3.84
N PRO A 259 -3.14 -26.54 -4.29
CA PRO A 259 -4.25 -26.21 -3.41
C PRO A 259 -4.39 -27.24 -2.28
N VAL A 260 -4.66 -26.76 -1.07
CA VAL A 260 -4.68 -27.59 0.14
C VAL A 260 -6.11 -27.70 0.67
N GLN A 261 -6.56 -28.91 1.00
CA GLN A 261 -7.81 -29.09 1.72
C GLN A 261 -7.62 -28.68 3.17
N VAL A 262 -8.48 -27.79 3.65
CA VAL A 262 -8.36 -27.19 4.98
C VAL A 262 -9.67 -27.34 5.76
N ASN A 263 -9.54 -27.47 7.07
CA ASN A 263 -10.66 -27.50 8.01
C ASN A 263 -10.25 -26.82 9.33
N PRO A 264 -11.21 -26.33 10.13
CA PRO A 264 -10.91 -25.65 11.38
C PRO A 264 -10.26 -26.51 12.46
N ALA A 265 -10.42 -27.83 12.42
CA ALA A 265 -9.97 -28.71 13.50
C ALA A 265 -8.47 -28.99 13.45
N ASN A 266 -7.91 -29.18 12.24
CA ASN A 266 -6.58 -29.77 12.08
C ASN A 266 -5.67 -29.02 11.09
N SER A 267 -6.15 -27.98 10.42
CA SER A 267 -5.36 -27.28 9.42
C SER A 267 -4.71 -26.03 10.00
N VAL A 268 -3.38 -25.94 9.87
CA VAL A 268 -2.59 -24.76 10.22
C VAL A 268 -1.57 -24.49 9.12
N MET A 269 -1.40 -23.24 8.73
CA MET A 269 -0.33 -22.83 7.83
C MET A 269 0.58 -21.81 8.51
N HIS A 270 1.89 -21.93 8.27
CA HIS A 270 2.84 -20.90 8.65
C HIS A 270 2.90 -19.84 7.54
N VAL A 271 2.97 -18.57 7.91
CA VAL A 271 3.13 -17.46 6.98
C VAL A 271 4.20 -16.52 7.52
N GLU A 272 5.09 -16.06 6.65
CA GLU A 272 6.11 -15.07 6.96
C GLU A 272 6.15 -13.98 5.88
N ALA A 273 6.53 -12.77 6.27
CA ALA A 273 6.84 -11.69 5.37
C ALA A 273 8.07 -10.92 5.82
N ASN A 274 8.87 -10.48 4.85
CA ASN A 274 10.03 -9.63 5.06
C ASN A 274 9.95 -8.43 4.12
N PHE A 275 9.96 -7.24 4.70
CA PHE A 275 10.10 -5.97 4.00
C PHE A 275 11.57 -5.53 4.03
N ASP A 276 12.15 -5.32 2.86
CA ASP A 276 13.52 -4.84 2.69
C ASP A 276 13.49 -3.35 2.33
N ALA A 277 13.93 -2.50 3.26
CA ALA A 277 13.91 -1.06 3.09
C ALA A 277 14.93 -0.54 2.07
N ASP A 278 16.00 -1.27 1.77
CA ASP A 278 17.05 -0.80 0.86
C ASP A 278 16.57 -0.82 -0.60
N ILE A 279 15.73 -1.79 -0.93
CA ILE A 279 15.15 -1.96 -2.26
C ILE A 279 13.65 -1.65 -2.33
N GLY A 280 12.99 -1.46 -1.19
CA GLY A 280 11.56 -1.16 -1.10
C GLY A 280 10.64 -2.33 -1.47
N GLU A 281 11.12 -3.57 -1.35
CA GLU A 281 10.40 -4.76 -1.75
C GLU A 281 9.89 -5.55 -0.55
N LEU A 282 8.74 -6.20 -0.73
CA LEU A 282 8.13 -7.07 0.26
C LEU A 282 8.04 -8.49 -0.29
N THR A 283 8.60 -9.42 0.46
CA THR A 283 8.45 -10.85 0.22
C THR A 283 7.42 -11.41 1.18
N PHE A 284 6.53 -12.25 0.67
CA PHE A 284 5.52 -12.97 1.44
C PHE A 284 5.66 -14.45 1.10
N LYS A 285 5.62 -15.33 2.09
CA LYS A 285 5.76 -16.78 1.90
C LYS A 285 4.81 -17.50 2.83
N SER A 286 4.35 -18.66 2.38
CA SER A 286 3.52 -19.55 3.17
C SER A 286 4.09 -20.96 3.15
N THR A 287 3.98 -21.69 4.26
CA THR A 287 4.43 -23.08 4.34
C THR A 287 3.35 -23.90 5.04
N THR A 288 2.95 -25.01 4.44
CA THR A 288 2.04 -25.96 5.09
C THR A 288 2.79 -26.67 6.21
N LEU A 289 2.27 -26.61 7.43
CA LEU A 289 2.79 -27.42 8.53
C LEU A 289 2.12 -28.79 8.42
N SER A 290 2.92 -29.83 8.20
CA SER A 290 2.49 -31.24 8.17
C SER A 290 2.04 -31.73 9.55
#